data_AF-A0AA39ILW0-F1
#
_entry.id   AF-A0AA39ILW0-F1
#
_cell.length_a   1.000
_cell.length_b   1.000
_cell.length_c   1.000
_cell.angle_alpha   90.00
_cell.angle_beta   90.00
_cell.angle_gamma   90.00
#
_symmetry.space_group_name_H-M   'P 1'
#
loop_
_entity.id
_entity.type
_entity.pdbx_description
1 polymer ?
#
loop_
_entity_poly.entity_id
_entity_poly.type
_entity_poly.pdbx_seq_one_letter_code
_entity_poly.pdbx_strand_id
1 'polypeptide(L)'
;MMASAVSSARYLSTSALRQSQKTGFGPYRLVRKGKHFVGTEPNVLKYHLLQEKKPEEPYGLQGTNHLLPGTGKMHSKLPTRVMLKKDNVYAWCSCGYSGSQPLCDGSHNSLRVPDLKLKPVRFIPDRDMEVWLCNCKQTKNRQVEAPLILVPNLYFRPFCDGSHVDAAKPVDSKASLFD
;
A
#
# COMPACT_ATOMS: atom_id res chain seq x y z
N MET A 1 -55.02 55.87 -39.86
CA MET A 1 -53.95 55.13 -40.59
C MET A 1 -53.05 54.50 -39.53
N MET A 2 -53.14 53.18 -39.35
CA MET A 2 -52.40 52.43 -38.32
C MET A 2 -50.96 52.20 -38.77
N ALA A 3 -50.00 52.53 -37.91
CA ALA A 3 -48.56 52.42 -38.18
C ALA A 3 -48.04 51.00 -37.88
N SER A 4 -47.11 50.59 -38.74
CA SER A 4 -46.55 49.24 -38.88
C SER A 4 -45.60 48.82 -37.76
N ALA A 5 -45.49 47.50 -37.63
CA ALA A 5 -44.66 46.74 -36.69
C ALA A 5 -43.15 46.98 -36.82
N VAL A 6 -42.43 46.93 -35.69
CA VAL A 6 -41.06 46.43 -35.61
C VAL A 6 -40.91 45.62 -34.33
N SER A 7 -40.73 44.31 -34.49
CA SER A 7 -40.52 43.36 -33.39
C SER A 7 -39.03 43.34 -33.02
N SER A 8 -38.67 43.83 -31.84
CA SER A 8 -37.30 43.79 -31.32
C SER A 8 -36.94 42.37 -30.89
N ALA A 9 -36.25 41.63 -31.75
CA ALA A 9 -35.59 40.39 -31.40
C ALA A 9 -34.43 40.67 -30.41
N ARG A 10 -34.61 40.26 -29.16
CA ARG A 10 -33.52 40.27 -28.17
C ARG A 10 -32.56 39.13 -28.53
N TYR A 11 -31.37 39.48 -29.02
CA TYR A 11 -30.26 38.55 -29.13
C TYR A 11 -29.86 38.11 -27.71
N LEU A 12 -30.32 36.92 -27.30
CA LEU A 12 -29.73 36.21 -26.18
C LEU A 12 -28.42 35.61 -26.67
N SER A 13 -27.31 36.32 -26.47
CA SER A 13 -25.98 35.73 -26.58
C SER A 13 -25.83 34.70 -25.46
N THR A 14 -26.19 33.46 -25.73
CA THR A 14 -25.84 32.33 -24.87
C THR A 14 -24.34 32.12 -25.01
N SER A 15 -23.58 32.62 -24.03
CA SER A 15 -22.15 32.33 -23.87
C SER A 15 -21.97 30.88 -23.40
N ALA A 16 -22.32 29.92 -24.26
CA ALA A 16 -21.92 28.54 -24.13
C ALA A 16 -20.44 28.43 -24.52
N LEU A 17 -19.54 28.78 -23.59
CA LEU A 17 -18.13 28.36 -23.58
C LEU A 17 -17.44 28.96 -22.34
N ARG A 18 -17.67 28.32 -21.19
CA ARG A 18 -16.71 28.17 -20.08
C ARG A 18 -17.28 27.13 -19.11
N GLN A 19 -17.62 25.96 -19.67
CA GLN A 19 -17.74 24.77 -18.83
C GLN A 19 -16.42 24.63 -18.07
N SER A 20 -16.53 24.67 -16.75
CA SER A 20 -15.43 24.55 -15.80
C SER A 20 -14.47 23.41 -16.17
N GLN A 21 -13.31 23.73 -16.73
CA GLN A 21 -12.19 22.78 -16.81
C GLN A 21 -11.43 22.68 -15.47
N LYS A 22 -12.00 23.15 -14.36
CA LYS A 22 -11.38 23.05 -13.04
C LYS A 22 -11.95 21.84 -12.31
N THR A 23 -11.35 20.68 -12.48
CA THR A 23 -11.50 19.55 -11.55
C THR A 23 -10.29 19.49 -10.62
N GLY A 24 -10.25 20.40 -9.63
CA GLY A 24 -9.37 20.29 -8.46
C GLY A 24 -8.72 21.59 -7.98
N PHE A 25 -8.93 21.89 -6.69
CA PHE A 25 -8.13 22.84 -5.90
C PHE A 25 -7.00 22.06 -5.20
N GLY A 26 -5.75 22.40 -5.47
CA GLY A 26 -4.58 21.81 -4.80
C GLY A 26 -3.28 21.96 -5.59
N PRO A 27 -2.11 21.99 -4.92
CA PRO A 27 -0.82 22.33 -5.53
C PRO A 27 -0.23 21.26 -6.48
N TYR A 28 -0.83 20.07 -6.59
CA TYR A 28 -0.33 18.98 -7.44
C TYR A 28 -1.23 18.72 -8.66
N ARG A 29 -1.26 19.69 -9.58
CA ARG A 29 -2.08 19.63 -10.82
C ARG A 29 -1.42 18.84 -11.96
N LEU A 30 -0.13 18.49 -11.90
CA LEU A 30 0.63 17.95 -13.06
C LEU A 30 1.14 16.50 -12.98
N VAL A 31 0.59 15.62 -12.13
CA VAL A 31 0.95 14.20 -12.22
C VAL A 31 -0.27 13.29 -12.08
N ARG A 32 -0.79 12.78 -13.22
CA ARG A 32 -1.63 11.57 -13.23
C ARG A 32 -1.43 10.76 -14.52
N LYS A 33 -0.40 9.90 -14.55
CA LYS A 33 -0.52 8.64 -15.31
C LYS A 33 -1.55 7.77 -14.57
N GLY A 34 -2.58 7.28 -15.28
CA GLY A 34 -3.48 6.25 -14.76
C GLY A 34 -4.64 6.67 -13.84
N LYS A 35 -5.23 7.87 -13.96
CA LYS A 35 -6.51 8.18 -13.27
C LYS A 35 -7.65 8.53 -14.23
N HIS A 36 -8.54 7.56 -14.31
CA HIS A 36 -9.94 7.57 -14.74
C HIS A 36 -10.67 8.90 -14.51
N PHE A 37 -11.36 9.35 -15.55
CA PHE A 37 -12.32 10.47 -15.54
C PHE A 37 -13.44 10.15 -14.54
N VAL A 38 -13.99 11.16 -13.86
CA VAL A 38 -15.17 10.97 -12.98
C VAL A 38 -16.28 10.34 -13.83
N GLY A 39 -16.61 9.07 -13.58
CA GLY A 39 -17.57 8.28 -14.37
C GLY A 39 -17.01 7.07 -15.11
N THR A 40 -15.69 6.86 -15.13
CA THR A 40 -15.13 5.56 -15.58
C THR A 40 -14.98 4.63 -14.37
N GLU A 41 -15.61 3.45 -14.44
CA GLU A 41 -15.40 2.39 -13.46
C GLU A 41 -13.89 2.17 -13.29
N PRO A 42 -13.34 2.19 -12.07
CA PRO A 42 -11.99 1.72 -11.88
C PRO A 42 -11.95 0.27 -12.36
N ASN A 43 -10.83 -0.13 -12.99
CA ASN A 43 -10.60 -1.54 -13.31
C ASN A 43 -10.98 -2.40 -12.09
N VAL A 44 -11.77 -3.46 -12.32
CA VAL A 44 -12.48 -4.28 -11.32
C VAL A 44 -11.55 -4.73 -10.17
N LEU A 45 -10.23 -4.76 -10.41
CA LEU A 45 -9.20 -5.01 -9.41
C LEU A 45 -8.60 -3.73 -8.80
N LYS A 46 -9.44 -2.86 -8.20
CA LYS A 46 -9.00 -1.68 -7.44
C LYS A 46 -7.99 -2.02 -6.32
N TYR A 47 -7.98 -3.27 -5.86
CA TYR A 47 -7.12 -3.76 -4.77
C TYR A 47 -5.78 -4.36 -5.21
N HIS A 48 -5.49 -4.42 -6.52
CA HIS A 48 -4.20 -4.92 -7.04
C HIS A 48 -3.39 -3.88 -7.82
N LEU A 49 -3.89 -2.65 -7.96
CA LEU A 49 -3.12 -1.54 -8.51
C LEU A 49 -2.17 -1.02 -7.44
N LEU A 50 -0.94 -1.53 -7.45
CA LEU A 50 0.16 -0.96 -6.70
C LEU A 50 0.33 0.50 -7.12
N GLN A 51 0.43 1.39 -6.13
CA GLN A 51 0.61 2.81 -6.41
C GLN A 51 1.98 3.03 -7.02
N GLU A 52 2.08 3.80 -8.10
CA GLU A 52 3.37 4.27 -8.58
C GLU A 52 3.97 5.28 -7.58
N LYS A 53 5.30 5.25 -7.48
CA LYS A 53 6.13 6.12 -6.66
C LYS A 53 5.95 7.58 -7.08
N LYS A 54 5.90 8.50 -6.12
CA LYS A 54 5.95 9.94 -6.43
C LYS A 54 7.39 10.36 -6.80
N PRO A 55 7.58 11.35 -7.70
CA PRO A 55 8.92 11.75 -8.14
C PRO A 55 9.89 12.12 -7.02
N GLU A 56 9.38 12.68 -5.92
CA GLU A 56 10.19 13.17 -4.78
C GLU A 56 10.48 12.09 -3.71
N GLU A 57 9.79 10.95 -3.73
CA GLU A 57 9.97 9.93 -2.69
C GLU A 57 11.34 9.23 -2.90
N PRO A 58 12.09 8.87 -1.85
CA PRO A 58 13.30 8.05 -2.01
C PRO A 58 12.92 6.61 -2.33
N TYR A 59 13.84 5.82 -2.85
CA TYR A 59 13.67 4.37 -2.95
C TYR A 59 13.98 3.69 -1.60
N GLY A 60 13.68 2.40 -1.50
CA GLY A 60 13.87 1.59 -0.31
C GLY A 60 12.70 1.64 0.68
N LEU A 61 13.04 1.43 1.95
CA LEU A 61 12.08 1.36 3.06
C LEU A 61 11.57 2.76 3.44
N GLN A 62 10.26 2.93 3.49
CA GLN A 62 9.65 4.24 3.75
C GLN A 62 9.11 4.35 5.18
N GLY A 63 9.39 5.48 5.82
CA GLY A 63 8.91 5.82 7.16
C GLY A 63 9.47 4.93 8.27
N THR A 64 8.90 5.04 9.47
CA THR A 64 9.40 4.38 10.71
C THR A 64 8.59 3.13 11.11
N ASN A 65 7.63 2.70 10.29
CA ASN A 65 6.72 1.59 10.63
C ASN A 65 7.45 0.25 10.86
N HIS A 66 8.65 0.09 10.32
CA HIS A 66 9.49 -1.10 10.53
C HIS A 66 10.04 -1.19 11.96
N LEU A 67 10.15 -0.05 12.67
CA LEU A 67 10.65 0.05 14.05
C LEU A 67 9.55 -0.20 15.10
N LEU A 68 8.28 -0.30 14.69
CA LEU A 68 7.19 -0.41 15.63
C LEU A 68 7.33 -1.68 16.50
N PRO A 69 7.27 -1.53 17.84
CA PRO A 69 7.31 -2.67 18.75
C PRO A 69 6.04 -3.50 18.57
N GLY A 70 6.18 -4.82 18.66
CA GLY A 70 5.07 -5.77 18.50
C GLY A 70 5.17 -6.64 17.23
N THR A 71 4.72 -7.87 17.39
CA THR A 71 4.60 -8.89 16.33
C THR A 71 3.13 -9.13 16.05
N GLY A 72 2.79 -9.33 14.77
CA GLY A 72 1.43 -9.66 14.36
C GLY A 72 1.09 -11.12 14.62
N LYS A 73 -0.15 -11.50 14.29
CA LYS A 73 -0.56 -12.89 14.24
C LYS A 73 0.20 -13.62 13.12
N MET A 74 0.63 -14.86 13.38
CA MET A 74 1.21 -15.71 12.35
C MET A 74 0.13 -16.08 11.33
N HIS A 75 0.37 -15.73 10.05
CA HIS A 75 -0.53 -16.14 8.97
C HIS A 75 -0.12 -17.50 8.39
N SER A 76 1.13 -17.61 7.95
CA SER A 76 1.73 -18.87 7.50
C SER A 76 3.18 -18.99 7.95
N LYS A 77 3.66 -20.23 8.07
CA LYS A 77 5.05 -20.53 8.45
C LYS A 77 6.02 -20.32 7.29
N LEU A 78 5.56 -20.41 6.04
CA LEU A 78 6.41 -20.30 4.87
C LEU A 78 6.41 -18.88 4.30
N PRO A 79 7.56 -18.37 3.83
CA PRO A 79 7.61 -17.09 3.14
C PRO A 79 6.93 -17.18 1.75
N THR A 80 6.49 -16.04 1.23
CA THR A 80 5.95 -15.95 -0.13
C THR A 80 6.93 -15.24 -1.05
N ARG A 81 7.20 -15.86 -2.20
CA ARG A 81 7.96 -15.26 -3.28
C ARG A 81 7.11 -14.21 -4.01
N VAL A 82 7.64 -13.00 -4.16
CA VAL A 82 6.95 -11.89 -4.85
C VAL A 82 7.89 -11.23 -5.85
N MET A 83 7.37 -10.99 -7.05
CA MET A 83 8.01 -10.19 -8.08
C MET A 83 7.78 -8.70 -7.80
N LEU A 84 8.83 -7.99 -7.42
CA LEU A 84 8.79 -6.55 -7.25
C LEU A 84 9.19 -5.87 -8.55
N LYS A 85 8.38 -4.90 -8.98
CA LYS A 85 8.67 -4.03 -10.12
C LYS A 85 9.12 -2.67 -9.63
N LYS A 86 10.08 -2.08 -10.33
CA LYS A 86 10.59 -0.73 -10.09
C LYS A 86 9.46 0.29 -10.07
N ASP A 87 9.63 1.32 -9.25
CA ASP A 87 8.72 2.45 -9.10
C ASP A 87 7.31 2.08 -8.57
N ASN A 88 7.06 0.82 -8.19
CA ASN A 88 5.83 0.43 -7.53
C ASN A 88 5.98 0.45 -6.01
N VAL A 89 4.96 0.97 -5.35
CA VAL A 89 4.90 1.02 -3.90
C VAL A 89 4.22 -0.23 -3.36
N TYR A 90 4.98 -1.01 -2.60
CA TYR A 90 4.50 -2.20 -1.92
C TYR A 90 4.28 -1.90 -0.43
N ALA A 91 3.14 -2.32 0.10
CA ALA A 91 2.84 -2.24 1.53
C ALA A 91 2.76 -3.65 2.10
N TRP A 92 3.75 -4.04 2.89
CA TRP A 92 3.79 -5.33 3.56
C TRP A 92 2.94 -5.32 4.83
N CYS A 93 2.14 -6.38 5.02
CA CYS A 93 1.32 -6.54 6.21
C CYS A 93 2.17 -6.92 7.42
N SER A 94 2.10 -6.13 8.50
CA SER A 94 2.77 -6.42 9.78
C SER A 94 1.85 -7.06 10.83
N CYS A 95 0.51 -6.88 10.71
CA CYS A 95 -0.47 -7.32 11.71
C CYS A 95 -0.90 -8.79 11.57
N GLY A 96 -0.80 -9.39 10.38
CA GLY A 96 -1.19 -10.78 10.13
C GLY A 96 -2.65 -11.00 9.72
N TYR A 97 -3.49 -9.96 9.76
CA TYR A 97 -4.95 -10.04 9.51
C TYR A 97 -5.37 -9.69 8.07
N SER A 98 -4.41 -9.45 7.19
CA SER A 98 -4.75 -9.11 5.80
C SER A 98 -5.33 -10.32 5.05
N GLY A 99 -6.32 -10.09 4.20
CA GLY A 99 -6.83 -11.09 3.25
C GLY A 99 -5.94 -11.27 2.01
N SER A 100 -5.09 -10.28 1.68
CA SER A 100 -4.22 -10.27 0.50
C SER A 100 -2.73 -10.45 0.86
N GLN A 101 -2.44 -11.39 1.76
CA GLN A 101 -1.07 -11.68 2.18
C GLN A 101 -0.18 -12.05 0.97
N PRO A 102 1.07 -11.56 0.91
CA PRO A 102 1.85 -10.89 1.96
C PRO A 102 1.65 -9.37 2.08
N LEU A 103 0.82 -8.77 1.21
CA LEU A 103 0.58 -7.33 1.16
C LEU A 103 -0.52 -6.90 2.13
N CYS A 104 -0.64 -5.60 2.34
CA CYS A 104 -1.64 -5.00 3.20
C CYS A 104 -2.84 -4.50 2.39
N ASP A 105 -4.03 -5.01 2.73
CA ASP A 105 -5.36 -4.59 2.26
C ASP A 105 -5.98 -3.42 3.04
N GLY A 106 -5.41 -3.07 4.20
CA GLY A 106 -5.99 -2.05 5.10
C GLY A 106 -6.76 -2.62 6.28
N SER A 107 -6.84 -3.94 6.43
CA SER A 107 -7.54 -4.61 7.54
C SER A 107 -7.02 -4.23 8.92
N HIS A 108 -5.79 -3.70 9.03
CA HIS A 108 -5.21 -3.19 10.28
C HIS A 108 -5.98 -2.00 10.89
N ASN A 109 -6.77 -1.26 10.11
CA ASN A 109 -7.62 -0.17 10.62
C ASN A 109 -9.08 -0.61 10.81
N SER A 110 -9.40 -1.89 10.57
CA SER A 110 -10.77 -2.39 10.70
C SER A 110 -11.11 -2.66 12.15
N LEU A 111 -12.35 -2.37 12.54
CA LEU A 111 -12.89 -2.62 13.89
C LEU A 111 -12.88 -4.10 14.30
N ARG A 112 -12.70 -5.03 13.34
CA ARG A 112 -12.67 -6.47 13.58
C ARG A 112 -11.28 -6.98 14.00
N VAL A 113 -10.24 -6.16 13.84
CA VAL A 113 -8.86 -6.49 14.18
C VAL A 113 -8.54 -5.83 15.52
N PRO A 114 -7.87 -6.53 16.46
CA PRO A 114 -7.45 -5.91 17.71
C PRO A 114 -6.55 -4.71 17.46
N ASP A 115 -6.59 -3.71 18.35
CA ASP A 115 -5.76 -2.49 18.31
C ASP A 115 -4.26 -2.79 18.54
N LEU A 116 -3.66 -3.53 17.60
CA LEU A 116 -2.23 -3.63 17.45
C LEU A 116 -1.80 -2.31 16.84
N LYS A 117 -1.01 -1.51 17.56
CA LYS A 117 -0.35 -0.26 17.09
C LYS A 117 0.62 -0.49 15.91
N LEU A 118 0.45 -1.56 15.16
CA LEU A 118 1.21 -1.98 14.01
C LEU A 118 0.65 -1.34 12.74
N LYS A 119 1.55 -0.72 11.99
CA LYS A 119 1.25 -0.15 10.68
C LYS A 119 1.96 -0.97 9.60
N PRO A 120 1.43 -1.01 8.37
CA PRO A 120 2.08 -1.69 7.26
C PRO A 120 3.43 -1.05 6.93
N VAL A 121 4.38 -1.88 6.53
CA VAL A 121 5.73 -1.42 6.16
C VAL A 121 5.75 -1.15 4.66
N ARG A 122 6.08 0.09 4.28
CA ARG A 122 6.11 0.52 2.88
C ARG A 122 7.51 0.33 2.31
N PHE A 123 7.59 -0.26 1.11
CA PHE A 123 8.82 -0.53 0.41
C PHE A 123 8.69 -0.14 -1.07
N ILE A 124 9.72 0.51 -1.60
CA ILE A 124 9.79 0.95 -2.99
C ILE A 124 11.10 0.41 -3.58
N PRO A 125 11.05 -0.54 -4.53
CA PRO A 125 12.25 -1.14 -5.10
C PRO A 125 12.92 -0.20 -6.12
N ASP A 126 14.25 -0.16 -6.10
CA ASP A 126 15.08 0.55 -7.09
C ASP A 126 15.09 -0.13 -8.47
N ARG A 127 14.89 -1.45 -8.48
CA ARG A 127 15.01 -2.33 -9.66
C ARG A 127 13.95 -3.43 -9.60
N ASP A 128 13.68 -4.02 -10.75
CA ASP A 128 12.87 -5.24 -10.81
C ASP A 128 13.63 -6.40 -10.14
N MET A 129 13.03 -7.02 -9.13
CA MET A 129 13.69 -8.08 -8.37
C MET A 129 12.68 -9.07 -7.79
N GLU A 130 13.11 -10.32 -7.65
CA GLU A 130 12.35 -11.34 -6.92
C GLU A 130 12.78 -11.34 -5.46
N VAL A 131 11.84 -11.25 -4.53
CA VAL A 131 12.13 -11.26 -3.10
C VAL A 131 11.21 -12.21 -2.35
N TRP A 132 11.71 -12.69 -1.21
CA TRP A 132 10.93 -13.49 -0.27
C TRP A 132 10.41 -12.61 0.85
N LEU A 133 9.09 -12.38 0.87
CA LEU A 133 8.42 -11.62 1.91
C LEU A 133 8.01 -12.54 3.07
N CYS A 134 8.12 -12.01 4.28
CA CYS A 134 7.75 -12.75 5.47
C CYS A 134 6.22 -12.84 5.66
N ASN A 135 5.72 -14.05 5.94
CA ASN A 135 4.32 -14.28 6.32
C ASN A 135 4.11 -14.63 7.79
N CYS A 136 5.14 -15.12 8.48
CA CYS A 136 5.01 -15.48 9.89
C CYS A 136 4.85 -14.25 10.79
N LYS A 137 5.35 -13.08 10.34
CA LYS A 137 5.38 -11.80 11.06
C LYS A 137 6.18 -11.82 12.37
N GLN A 138 6.90 -12.92 12.62
CA GLN A 138 7.78 -13.18 13.77
C GLN A 138 9.26 -12.90 13.49
N THR A 139 9.57 -12.12 12.44
CA THR A 139 10.94 -11.71 12.13
C THR A 139 11.54 -11.00 13.34
N LYS A 140 12.60 -11.58 13.90
CA LYS A 140 13.28 -11.05 15.10
C LYS A 140 14.10 -9.81 14.75
N ASN A 141 14.41 -9.64 13.46
CA ASN A 141 15.19 -8.52 12.98
C ASN A 141 14.35 -7.23 12.83
N ARG A 142 13.98 -6.66 13.97
CA ARG A 142 13.45 -5.30 14.14
C ARG A 142 14.66 -4.49 14.62
N GLN A 143 15.56 -4.02 13.74
CA GLN A 143 16.82 -3.43 14.22
C GLN A 143 16.56 -2.35 15.26
N VAL A 144 17.08 -2.59 16.46
CA VAL A 144 17.41 -1.55 17.42
C VAL A 144 18.89 -1.81 17.72
N GLU A 145 19.75 -0.90 17.29
CA GLU A 145 21.20 -0.85 17.57
C GLU A 145 22.07 -1.94 16.94
N ALA A 146 22.37 -1.81 15.65
CA ALA A 146 23.65 -2.28 15.12
C ALA A 146 24.43 -1.05 14.63
N PRO A 147 25.69 -0.86 15.06
CA PRO A 147 26.50 0.27 14.60
C PRO A 147 26.60 0.22 13.07
N LEU A 148 26.47 1.40 12.46
CA LEU A 148 26.22 1.67 11.05
C LEU A 148 27.28 1.14 10.04
N ILE A 149 28.19 0.26 10.45
CA ILE A 149 29.45 -0.03 9.74
C ILE A 149 29.59 -1.50 9.29
N LEU A 150 28.82 -2.47 9.80
CA LEU A 150 29.17 -3.89 9.59
C LEU A 150 28.12 -4.83 8.98
N VAL A 151 26.97 -4.36 8.46
CA VAL A 151 26.05 -5.31 7.78
C VAL A 151 25.44 -4.73 6.51
N PRO A 152 26.13 -4.84 5.35
CA PRO A 152 25.60 -4.34 4.07
C PRO A 152 24.40 -5.12 3.53
N ASN A 153 24.04 -6.26 4.14
CA ASN A 153 22.93 -7.13 3.73
C ASN A 153 22.05 -7.55 4.92
N LEU A 154 21.58 -6.59 5.73
CA LEU A 154 20.67 -6.94 6.81
C LEU A 154 19.23 -7.12 6.29
N TYR A 155 18.78 -8.39 6.26
CA TYR A 155 17.40 -8.77 5.99
C TYR A 155 16.48 -8.25 7.10
N PHE A 156 15.92 -7.07 6.85
CA PHE A 156 14.96 -6.38 7.69
C PHE A 156 13.52 -6.78 7.37
N ARG A 157 12.58 -6.57 8.30
CA ARG A 157 11.15 -6.40 7.95
C ARG A 157 11.07 -5.45 6.73
N PRO A 158 10.58 -5.89 5.56
CA PRO A 158 9.57 -6.93 5.31
C PRO A 158 10.08 -8.32 4.83
N PHE A 159 11.38 -8.51 4.69
CA PHE A 159 11.99 -9.71 4.12
C PHE A 159 12.04 -10.88 5.11
N CYS A 160 12.11 -12.09 4.58
CA CYS A 160 12.25 -13.30 5.38
C CYS A 160 13.70 -13.46 5.87
N ASP A 161 13.87 -13.65 7.17
CA ASP A 161 15.14 -13.88 7.88
C ASP A 161 15.31 -15.35 8.33
N GLY A 162 14.38 -16.24 7.97
CA GLY A 162 14.39 -17.63 8.44
C GLY A 162 13.82 -17.85 9.86
N SER A 163 13.40 -16.79 10.56
CA SER A 163 12.82 -16.86 11.92
C SER A 163 11.61 -17.80 12.07
N HIS A 164 10.98 -18.16 10.95
CA HIS A 164 9.85 -19.09 10.93
C HIS A 164 10.24 -20.52 11.30
N VAL A 165 11.51 -20.92 11.17
CA VAL A 165 11.99 -22.26 11.56
C VAL A 165 11.96 -22.42 13.09
N ASP A 166 12.40 -21.40 13.82
CA ASP A 166 12.35 -21.41 15.29
C ASP A 166 10.93 -21.44 15.84
N ALA A 167 10.02 -20.70 15.20
CA ALA A 167 8.60 -20.66 15.56
C ALA A 167 7.86 -21.97 15.23
N ALA A 168 8.49 -22.87 14.46
CA ALA A 168 7.91 -24.15 14.09
C ALA A 168 8.22 -25.28 15.08
N LYS A 169 9.03 -25.05 16.14
CA LYS A 169 9.22 -26.05 17.19
C LYS A 169 7.87 -26.41 17.79
N PRO A 170 7.41 -27.65 17.62
CA PRO A 170 6.04 -28.00 17.89
C PRO A 170 5.76 -28.03 19.39
N VAL A 171 4.57 -27.56 19.75
CA VAL A 171 3.89 -27.83 21.03
C VAL A 171 3.49 -29.32 21.13
N ASP A 172 3.80 -30.12 20.11
CA ASP A 172 3.50 -31.56 20.02
C ASP A 172 4.24 -32.42 21.05
N SER A 173 5.15 -31.84 21.87
CA SER A 173 5.70 -32.54 23.03
C SER A 173 4.79 -32.53 24.26
N LYS A 174 3.65 -31.83 24.23
CA LYS A 174 2.70 -31.71 25.34
C LYS A 174 1.27 -32.17 25.05
N ALA A 175 1.00 -32.59 23.82
CA ALA A 175 -0.21 -33.34 23.51
C ALA A 175 0.14 -34.83 23.56
N SER A 176 0.12 -35.41 24.76
CA SER A 176 -0.22 -36.82 24.85
C SER A 176 -1.60 -36.94 24.22
N LEU A 177 -1.62 -37.50 23.01
CA LEU A 177 -2.84 -37.65 22.22
C LEU A 177 -3.81 -38.66 22.84
N PHE A 178 -3.46 -39.26 24.00
CA PHE A 178 -4.22 -40.28 24.73
C PHE A 178 -3.83 -40.34 26.24
N ASP A 179 -3.88 -39.22 26.97
CA ASP A 179 -3.98 -39.28 28.45
C ASP A 179 -5.26 -38.56 28.92
#